data_AF-A0A090MTY1-F1
#
_entry.id   AF-A0A090MTY1-F1
#
_cell.length_a   1.000
_cell.length_b   1.000
_cell.length_c   1.000
_cell.angle_alpha   90.00
_cell.angle_beta   90.00
_cell.angle_gamma   90.00
#
_symmetry.space_group_name_H-M   'P 1'
#
loop_
_entity.id
_entity.type
_entity.pdbx_description
1 polymer ?
#
loop_
_entity_poly.entity_id
_entity_poly.type
_entity_poly.pdbx_seq_one_letter_code
_entity_poly.pdbx_strand_id
1 'polypeptide(L)'
;MWTIVVLFIFLLFLNLLRKKVYKKKICEQKNEKAVVVTGCDTDIGHELALKFASQSVTVFAACRTRKGIEELEREGKQFKGKVHAFMMKSDTMKVVRKIINISRKYK
;
A
#
# COMPACT_ATOMS: atom_id res chain seq x y z
N MET A 1 -32.66 -36.41 15.77
CA MET A 1 -32.59 -34.97 16.13
C MET A 1 -31.17 -34.43 16.23
N TRP A 2 -30.23 -35.15 16.86
CA TRP A 2 -28.84 -34.68 17.04
C TRP A 2 -28.05 -34.50 15.74
N THR A 3 -28.33 -35.32 14.72
CA THR A 3 -27.69 -35.22 13.40
C THR A 3 -27.92 -33.86 12.74
N ILE A 4 -29.11 -33.27 12.92
CA ILE A 4 -29.45 -31.95 12.38
C ILE A 4 -28.66 -30.86 13.11
N VAL A 5 -28.49 -30.97 14.43
CA VAL A 5 -27.73 -30.01 15.25
C VAL A 5 -26.24 -30.04 14.89
N VAL A 6 -25.67 -31.23 14.72
CA VAL A 6 -24.26 -31.39 14.31
C VAL A 6 -24.02 -30.82 12.91
N LEU A 7 -24.93 -31.06 11.97
CA LEU A 7 -24.86 -30.50 10.62
C LEU A 7 -24.88 -28.96 10.63
N PHE A 8 -25.73 -28.37 11.48
CA PHE A 8 -25.87 -26.92 11.58
C PHE A 8 -24.61 -26.27 12.17
N ILE A 9 -24.03 -26.86 13.21
CA ILE A 9 -22.76 -26.41 13.80
C ILE A 9 -21.61 -26.52 12.78
N PHE A 10 -21.56 -27.61 12.03
CA PHE A 10 -20.55 -27.81 11.00
C PHE A 10 -20.63 -26.75 9.89
N LEU A 11 -21.85 -26.42 9.43
CA LEU A 11 -22.08 -25.33 8.46
C LEU A 11 -21.66 -23.95 9.00
N LEU A 12 -21.96 -23.66 10.27
CA LEU A 12 -21.53 -22.44 10.95
C LEU A 12 -19.99 -22.35 11.04
N PHE A 13 -19.34 -23.46 11.38
CA PHE A 13 -17.89 -23.56 11.45
C PHE A 13 -17.23 -23.35 10.09
N LEU A 14 -17.77 -23.97 9.02
CA LEU A 14 -17.30 -23.75 7.65
C LEU A 14 -17.46 -22.30 7.20
N ASN A 15 -18.56 -21.62 7.57
CA ASN A 15 -18.77 -20.21 7.25
C ASN A 15 -17.77 -19.30 7.98
N LEU A 16 -17.47 -19.59 9.25
CA LEU A 16 -16.44 -18.86 10.02
C LEU A 16 -15.05 -19.03 9.39
N LEU A 17 -14.69 -20.25 8.99
CA LEU A 17 -13.45 -20.54 8.29
C LEU A 17 -13.39 -19.82 6.93
N ARG A 18 -14.45 -19.90 6.12
CA ARG A 18 -14.55 -19.18 4.84
C ARG A 18 -14.35 -17.68 5.02
N LYS A 19 -15.01 -17.06 5.99
CA LYS A 19 -14.88 -15.62 6.28
C LYS A 19 -13.45 -15.26 6.68
N LYS A 20 -12.77 -16.11 7.44
CA LYS A 20 -11.37 -15.92 7.86
C LYS A 20 -10.40 -16.04 6.67
N VAL A 21 -10.61 -17.01 5.78
CA VAL A 21 -9.80 -17.20 4.55
C VAL A 21 -10.02 -16.07 3.54
N TYR A 22 -11.26 -15.66 3.30
CA TYR A 22 -11.58 -14.55 2.39
C TYR A 22 -10.97 -13.23 2.85
N LYS A 23 -11.04 -12.93 4.16
CA LYS A 23 -10.45 -11.71 4.74
C LYS A 23 -8.92 -11.71 4.61
N LYS A 24 -8.26 -12.88 4.67
CA LYS A 24 -6.82 -13.00 4.46
C LYS A 24 -6.42 -12.78 3.00
N LYS A 25 -7.17 -13.37 2.04
CA LYS A 25 -6.88 -13.27 0.60
C LYS A 25 -6.98 -11.83 0.06
N ILE A 26 -7.94 -11.05 0.56
CA ILE A 26 -8.09 -9.62 0.20
C ILE A 26 -6.89 -8.78 0.70
N CYS A 27 -6.28 -9.13 1.83
CA CYS A 27 -5.08 -8.44 2.33
C CYS A 27 -3.81 -8.76 1.54
N GLU A 28 -3.71 -9.94 0.92
CA GLU A 28 -2.51 -10.34 0.15
C GLU A 28 -2.51 -9.69 -1.25
N GLN A 29 -3.66 -9.59 -1.91
CA GLN A 29 -3.78 -9.08 -3.28
C GLN A 29 -3.51 -7.57 -3.42
N LYS A 30 -3.49 -6.83 -2.30
CA LYS A 30 -3.25 -5.37 -2.31
C LYS A 30 -1.77 -5.00 -2.46
N ASN A 31 -0.85 -5.95 -2.30
CA ASN A 31 0.60 -5.70 -2.32
C ASN A 31 1.24 -5.64 -3.71
N GLU A 32 0.50 -5.90 -4.80
CA GLU A 32 1.07 -5.93 -6.16
C GLU A 32 1.11 -4.57 -6.86
N LYS A 33 0.41 -3.56 -6.33
CA LYS A 33 0.29 -2.26 -6.99
C LYS A 33 1.19 -1.23 -6.30
N ALA A 34 1.90 -0.47 -7.11
CA ALA A 34 2.63 0.71 -6.67
C ALA A 34 2.02 1.96 -7.32
N VAL A 35 2.08 3.08 -6.60
CA VAL A 35 1.60 4.37 -7.09
C VAL A 35 2.74 5.37 -7.15
N VAL A 36 2.63 6.29 -8.10
CA VAL A 36 3.57 7.39 -8.28
C VAL A 36 2.79 8.67 -8.01
N VAL A 37 3.30 9.48 -7.09
CA VAL A 37 2.69 10.77 -6.78
C VAL A 37 3.74 11.84 -7.03
N THR A 38 3.39 12.86 -7.81
CA THR A 38 4.25 14.00 -8.11
C THR A 38 3.74 15.22 -7.37
N GLY A 39 4.64 16.13 -6.98
CA GLY A 39 4.26 17.34 -6.24
C GLY A 39 3.89 17.04 -4.79
N CYS A 40 4.69 16.21 -4.11
CA CYS A 40 4.44 15.76 -2.74
C CYS A 40 5.10 16.63 -1.66
N ASP A 41 5.48 17.87 -1.97
CA ASP A 41 6.11 18.74 -0.97
C ASP A 41 5.13 19.22 0.11
N THR A 42 3.88 19.53 -0.28
CA THR A 42 2.85 20.05 0.63
C THR A 42 1.44 19.58 0.25
N ASP A 43 0.53 19.65 1.20
CA ASP A 43 -0.93 19.56 1.03
C ASP A 43 -1.39 18.27 0.32
N ILE A 44 -2.04 18.41 -0.84
CA ILE A 44 -2.76 17.33 -1.52
C ILE A 44 -1.83 16.20 -1.92
N GLY A 45 -0.67 16.51 -2.52
CA GLY A 45 0.26 15.48 -2.96
C GLY A 45 0.88 14.72 -1.79
N HIS A 46 1.09 15.42 -0.67
CA HIS A 46 1.61 14.84 0.58
C HIS A 46 0.56 13.91 1.22
N GLU A 47 -0.65 14.41 1.46
CA GLU A 47 -1.74 13.61 2.03
C GLU A 47 -2.12 12.43 1.14
N LEU A 48 -2.12 12.61 -0.18
CA LEU A 48 -2.40 11.54 -1.13
C LEU A 48 -1.38 10.41 -1.02
N ALA A 49 -0.09 10.75 -0.93
CA ALA A 49 0.98 9.78 -0.73
C ALA A 49 0.79 9.00 0.59
N LEU A 50 0.50 9.69 1.69
CA LEU A 50 0.24 9.05 2.99
C LEU A 50 -1.04 8.19 2.98
N LYS A 51 -2.09 8.64 2.29
CA LYS A 51 -3.34 7.88 2.15
C LYS A 51 -3.10 6.55 1.45
N PHE A 52 -2.30 6.52 0.39
CA PHE A 52 -1.92 5.26 -0.25
C PHE A 52 -1.01 4.40 0.64
N ALA A 53 -0.08 5.00 1.37
CA ALA A 53 0.76 4.26 2.31
C ALA A 53 -0.07 3.59 3.43
N SER A 54 -1.05 4.30 4.00
CA SER A 54 -1.97 3.75 5.02
C SER A 54 -2.79 2.57 4.49
N GLN A 55 -3.02 2.53 3.18
CA GLN A 55 -3.66 1.44 2.48
C GLN A 55 -2.74 0.25 2.19
N SER A 56 -1.51 0.22 2.72
CA SER A 56 -0.46 -0.78 2.47
C SER A 56 0.05 -0.82 1.02
N VAL A 57 -0.09 0.29 0.28
CA VAL A 57 0.41 0.42 -1.09
C VAL A 57 1.83 0.98 -1.07
N THR A 58 2.69 0.55 -1.99
CA THR A 58 4.02 1.15 -2.16
C THR A 58 3.89 2.46 -2.94
N VAL A 59 4.44 3.54 -2.39
CA VAL A 59 4.32 4.91 -2.92
C VAL A 59 5.68 5.44 -3.33
N PHE A 60 5.79 5.91 -4.56
CA PHE A 60 6.94 6.63 -5.10
C PHE A 60 6.60 8.12 -5.20
N ALA A 61 7.11 8.91 -4.27
CA ALA A 61 6.76 10.31 -4.13
C ALA A 61 7.86 11.24 -4.69
N ALA A 62 7.46 12.14 -5.58
CA ALA A 62 8.35 13.15 -6.15
C ALA A 62 8.15 14.49 -5.43
N CYS A 63 9.17 14.93 -4.69
CA CYS A 63 9.18 16.21 -3.98
C CYS A 63 10.24 17.13 -4.60
N ARG A 64 10.00 18.44 -4.61
CA ARG A 64 10.90 19.49 -5.09
C ARG A 64 11.96 19.86 -4.05
N THR A 65 11.65 19.71 -2.77
CA THR A 65 12.47 20.14 -1.63
C THR A 65 12.99 18.95 -0.82
N ARG A 66 14.15 19.09 -0.16
CA ARG A 66 14.63 18.07 0.79
C ARG A 66 13.72 17.93 2.00
N LYS A 67 13.22 19.06 2.50
CA LYS A 67 12.30 19.11 3.62
C LYS A 67 11.04 18.26 3.37
N GLY A 68 10.41 18.42 2.20
CA GLY A 68 9.24 17.61 1.84
C GLY A 68 9.53 16.10 1.73
N ILE A 69 10.74 15.70 1.32
CA ILE A 69 11.16 14.29 1.32
C ILE A 69 11.24 13.76 2.75
N GLU A 70 11.96 14.48 3.61
CA GLU A 70 12.21 14.07 4.99
C GLU A 70 10.91 13.99 5.81
N GLU A 71 10.03 14.98 5.66
CA GLU A 71 8.73 15.01 6.33
C GLU A 71 7.84 13.86 5.86
N LEU A 72 7.72 13.65 4.54
CA LEU A 72 6.90 12.59 3.98
C LEU A 72 7.41 11.20 4.32
N GLU A 73 8.72 10.96 4.33
CA GLU A 73 9.29 9.67 4.75
C GLU A 73 9.13 9.46 6.25
N ARG A 74 9.32 10.50 7.07
CA ARG A 74 9.11 10.42 8.52
C ARG A 74 7.66 10.04 8.84
N GLU A 75 6.70 10.72 8.22
CA GLU A 75 5.28 10.44 8.41
C GLU A 75 4.88 9.11 7.78
N GLY A 76 5.45 8.75 6.64
CA GLY A 76 5.20 7.49 5.96
C GLY A 76 5.57 6.25 6.77
N LYS A 77 6.57 6.33 7.66
CA LYS A 77 7.03 5.21 8.51
C LYS A 77 5.96 4.62 9.43
N GLN A 78 4.93 5.40 9.77
CA GLN A 78 3.84 4.91 10.62
C GLN A 78 2.91 3.92 9.89
N PHE A 79 2.98 3.87 8.56
CA PHE A 79 2.12 3.03 7.75
C PHE A 79 2.81 1.75 7.31
N LYS A 80 2.00 0.72 7.03
CA LYS A 80 2.49 -0.56 6.51
C LYS A 80 2.97 -0.47 5.06
N GLY A 81 2.45 0.48 4.28
CA GLY A 81 2.91 0.76 2.93
C GLY A 81 4.27 1.47 2.94
N LYS A 82 5.12 1.17 1.95
CA LYS A 82 6.46 1.78 1.86
C LYS A 82 6.36 3.09 1.09
N VAL A 83 6.86 4.18 1.67
CA VAL A 83 7.01 5.46 0.98
C VAL A 83 8.48 5.62 0.59
N HIS A 84 8.70 5.86 -0.70
CA HIS A 84 10.00 6.16 -1.28
C HIS A 84 9.94 7.56 -1.88
N ALA A 85 10.44 8.55 -1.15
CA ALA A 85 10.47 9.92 -1.63
C ALA A 85 11.79 10.20 -2.38
N PHE A 86 11.75 11.09 -3.36
CA PHE A 86 12.93 11.50 -4.12
C PHE A 86 12.81 12.93 -4.60
N MET A 87 13.97 13.57 -4.70
CA MET A 87 14.07 14.93 -5.20
C MET A 87 13.83 14.96 -6.70
N MET A 88 12.88 15.79 -7.14
CA MET A 88 12.57 16.04 -8.54
C MET A 88 12.93 17.48 -8.91
N LYS A 89 14.03 17.62 -9.66
CA LYS A 89 14.30 18.80 -10.49
C LYS A 89 13.81 18.48 -11.90
N SER A 90 12.60 18.94 -12.24
CA SER A 90 11.94 18.95 -13.56
C SER A 90 11.87 17.67 -14.44
N ASP A 91 12.59 16.59 -14.13
CA ASP A 91 12.65 15.38 -14.98
C ASP A 91 11.82 14.21 -14.41
N THR A 92 10.57 14.13 -14.84
CA THR A 92 9.63 13.02 -14.55
C THR A 92 10.19 11.64 -14.94
N MET A 93 11.08 11.56 -15.94
CA MET A 93 11.64 10.30 -16.42
C MET A 93 12.56 9.58 -15.41
N LYS A 94 13.20 10.30 -14.47
CA LYS A 94 14.04 9.67 -13.43
C LYS A 94 13.19 8.88 -12.43
N VAL A 95 12.01 9.39 -12.13
CA VAL A 95 11.00 8.75 -11.27
C VAL A 95 10.57 7.44 -11.88
N VAL A 96 10.12 7.48 -13.13
CA VAL A 96 9.67 6.31 -13.90
C VAL A 96 10.78 5.25 -13.99
N ARG A 97 12.02 5.66 -14.27
CA ARG A 97 13.16 4.71 -14.32
C ARG A 97 13.42 4.05 -12.97
N LYS A 98 13.30 4.79 -11.86
CA LYS A 98 13.48 4.25 -10.51
C LYS A 98 12.35 3.28 -10.15
N ILE A 99 11.11 3.58 -10.54
CA ILE A 99 9.95 2.69 -10.38
C ILE A 99 10.13 1.42 -11.18
N ILE A 100 10.56 1.51 -12.45
CA ILE A 100 10.83 0.34 -13.30
C ILE A 100 11.90 -0.55 -12.66
N ASN A 101 12.99 0.04 -12.15
CA ASN A 101 14.05 -0.72 -11.49
C ASN A 101 13.58 -1.37 -10.19
N ILE A 102 12.77 -0.68 -9.39
CA ILE A 102 12.26 -1.23 -8.12
C ILE A 102 11.21 -2.31 -8.40
N SER A 103 10.32 -2.11 -9.39
CA SER A 103 9.35 -3.11 -9.83
C SER A 103 10.05 -4.40 -10.31
N ARG A 104 11.19 -4.30 -11.00
CA ARG A 104 12.01 -5.47 -11.38
C ARG A 104 12.64 -6.20 -10.19
N LYS A 105 12.85 -5.54 -9.04
CA LYS A 105 13.44 -6.14 -7.83
C LYS A 105 12.43 -6.93 -6.98
N TYR A 106 11.14 -6.72 -7.22
CA TYR A 106 10.03 -7.40 -6.53
C TYR A 106 9.30 -8.44 -7.40
N LYS A 107 9.83 -8.72 -8.60
CA LYS A 107 9.40 -9.80 -9.48
C LYS A 107 10.35 -10.99 -9.32
#